data_AF-X1RFS1-F1
#
_entry.id   AF-X1RFS1-F1
#
_cell.length_a   1.000
_cell.length_b   1.000
_cell.length_c   1.000
_cell.angle_alpha   90.00
_cell.angle_beta   90.00
_cell.angle_gamma   90.00
#
_symmetry.space_group_name_H-M   'P 1'
#
loop_
_entity.id
_entity.type
_entity.pdbx_description
1 polymer ?
#
loop_
_entity_poly.entity_id
_entity_poly.type
_entity_poly.pdbx_seq_one_letter_code
_entity_poly.pdbx_strand_id
1 'polypeptide(L)' 'MSGNTFRLSTPLTEEKIKKLKAGDIIYLSGTIFGARDASHKIMVDAIRYH' A
#
# COMPACT_ATOMS: atom_id res chain seq x y z
N MET A 1 8.91 -16.82 -15.48
CA MET A 1 8.71 -16.29 -14.11
C MET A 1 7.31 -16.67 -13.66
N SER A 2 7.16 -17.65 -12.76
CA SER A 2 5.85 -18.01 -12.18
C SER A 2 5.72 -17.35 -10.81
N GLY A 3 5.34 -16.07 -10.78
CA GLY A 3 4.94 -15.40 -9.54
C GLY A 3 3.53 -15.83 -9.13
N ASN A 4 3.23 -15.84 -7.83
CA ASN A 4 1.88 -16.14 -7.36
C ASN A 4 0.96 -14.95 -7.64
N THR A 5 -0.34 -15.22 -7.79
CA THR A 5 -1.34 -14.17 -7.99
C THR A 5 -2.20 -14.00 -6.75
N PHE A 6 -2.30 -12.77 -6.25
CA PHE A 6 -3.09 -12.42 -5.07
C PHE A 6 -4.20 -11.43 -5.41
N ARG A 7 -5.35 -11.57 -4.74
CA ARG A 7 -6.44 -10.60 -4.73
C ARG A 7 -6.58 -10.05 -3.32
N LEU A 8 -6.37 -8.75 -3.15
CA LEU A 8 -6.41 -8.08 -1.86
C LEU A 8 -7.49 -7.00 -1.87
N SER A 9 -8.11 -6.79 -0.71
CA SER A 9 -9.05 -5.69 -0.47
C SER A 9 -8.59 -4.80 0.68
N THR A 10 -8.83 -3.49 0.57
CA THR A 10 -8.59 -2.55 1.67
C THR A 10 -9.71 -2.64 2.72
N PRO A 11 -9.42 -2.41 4.01
CA PRO A 11 -8.12 -2.09 4.61
C PRO A 11 -7.18 -3.30 4.65
N LEU A 12 -5.89 -3.06 4.39
CA LEU A 12 -4.85 -4.09 4.43
C LEU A 12 -4.43 -4.39 5.87
N THR A 13 -4.07 -5.64 6.13
CA THR A 13 -3.48 -6.07 7.40
C THR A 13 -2.03 -6.47 7.20
N GLU A 14 -1.20 -6.28 8.23
CA GLU A 14 0.24 -6.58 8.16
C GLU A 14 0.50 -8.07 7.83
N GLU A 15 -0.30 -8.97 8.39
CA GLU A 15 -0.22 -10.42 8.12
C GLU A 15 -0.45 -10.78 6.65
N LYS A 16 -1.32 -10.02 5.94
CA LYS A 16 -1.56 -10.22 4.51
C LYS A 16 -0.39 -9.73 3.68
N ILE A 17 0.22 -8.60 4.08
CA ILE A 17 1.35 -8.00 3.35
C ILE A 17 2.63 -8.81 3.54
N LYS A 18 2.90 -9.32 4.76
CA LYS A 18 4.11 -10.11 5.07
C LYS A 18 4.28 -11.39 4.24
N LYS A 19 3.21 -11.89 3.62
CA LYS A 19 3.22 -13.10 2.79
C LYS A 19 3.66 -12.84 1.34
N LEU A 20 3.63 -11.58 0.90
CA LEU A 20 3.94 -11.18 -0.46
C LEU A 20 5.44 -11.23 -0.72
N LYS A 21 5.82 -11.64 -1.92
CA LYS A 21 7.21 -11.68 -2.39
C LYS A 21 7.37 -10.86 -3.67
N ALA A 22 8.60 -10.41 -3.92
CA ALA A 22 8.93 -9.73 -5.16
C ALA A 22 8.65 -10.67 -6.36
N GLY A 23 7.93 -10.14 -7.35
CA GLY A 23 7.49 -10.91 -8.52
C GLY A 23 6.06 -11.45 -8.43
N ASP A 24 5.39 -11.33 -7.29
CA ASP A 24 3.96 -11.65 -7.18
C ASP A 24 3.10 -10.60 -7.90
N ILE A 25 2.02 -11.06 -8.55
CA ILE A 25 1.03 -10.20 -9.18
C ILE A 25 -0.10 -9.95 -8.20
N ILE A 26 -0.45 -8.68 -8.00
CA ILE A 26 -1.47 -8.27 -7.03
C ILE A 26 -2.59 -7.52 -7.74
N TYR A 27 -3.82 -7.99 -7.53
CA TYR A 27 -5.04 -7.25 -7.82
C TYR A 27 -5.56 -6.65 -6.53
N LEU A 28 -5.55 -5.33 -6.43
CA LEU A 28 -6.03 -4.60 -5.27
C LEU A 28 -7.42 -4.00 -5.56
N SER A 29 -8.32 -4.07 -4.58
CA SER A 29 -9.67 -3.50 -4.69
C SER A 29 -10.09 -2.79 -3.39
N GLY A 30 -10.96 -1.81 -3.50
CA GLY A 30 -11.41 -0.98 -2.37
C GLY A 30 -10.98 0.47 -2.50
N THR A 31 -11.05 1.22 -1.39
CA THR A 31 -10.70 2.65 -1.39
C THR A 31 -9.19 2.83 -1.42
N ILE A 32 -8.70 3.62 -2.37
CA ILE A 32 -7.28 3.93 -2.58
C ILE A 32 -7.13 5.44 -2.70
N PHE A 33 -6.23 6.02 -1.89
CA PHE A 33 -5.90 7.43 -1.95
C PHE A 33 -4.58 7.61 -2.71
N GLY A 34 -4.60 8.43 -3.75
CA GLY A 34 -3.38 8.81 -4.48
C GLY A 34 -2.73 10.03 -3.83
N ALA A 35 -1.46 9.91 -3.46
CA ALA A 35 -0.66 11.01 -2.92
C ALA A 35 0.70 11.05 -3.64
N ARG A 36 1.27 12.25 -3.78
CA ARG A 36 2.59 12.52 -4.36
C ARG A 36 3.41 13.38 -3.41
N ASP A 37 4.54 13.91 -3.88
CA ASP A 37 5.55 14.61 -3.08
C ASP A 37 4.98 15.78 -2.26
N ALA A 38 4.12 16.62 -2.85
CA ALA A 38 3.52 17.74 -2.13
C ALA A 38 2.62 17.28 -0.98
N SER A 39 1.80 16.26 -1.21
CA SER A 39 0.92 15.66 -0.18
C SER A 39 1.73 14.98 0.92
N HIS A 40 2.82 14.29 0.57
CA HIS A 40 3.72 13.67 1.56
C HIS A 40 4.41 14.73 2.43
N LYS A 41 4.87 15.84 1.84
CA LYS A 41 5.49 16.93 2.60
C LYS A 41 4.52 17.53 3.63
N ILE A 42 3.31 17.85 3.20
CA ILE A 42 2.26 18.39 4.08
C ILE A 42 1.94 17.40 5.20
N MET A 43 1.82 16.11 4.90
CA MET A 43 1.54 15.08 5.90
C MET A 43 2.67 14.95 6.92
N VAL A 44 3.92 14.95 6.49
CA VAL A 44 5.09 14.88 7.38
C VAL A 44 5.18 16.12 8.27
N ASP A 45 4.96 17.32 7.71
CA ASP A 45 4.97 18.55 8.49
C ASP A 45 3.84 18.54 9.53
N ALA A 46 2.62 18.14 9.15
CA ALA A 46 1.49 18.05 10.06
C ALA A 46 1.73 17.07 11.23
N ILE A 47 2.42 15.95 11.00
CA ILE A 47 2.76 14.97 12.05
C ILE A 47 3.89 15.48 12.95
N ARG A 48 4.80 16.33 12.46
CA ARG A 48 5.97 16.80 13.21
C ARG A 48 5.70 18.00 14.12
N TYR A 49 4.70 18.82 13.78
CA TYR A 49 4.37 20.04 14.51
C TYR A 49 3.11 19.89 15.42
N HIS A 50 2.63 18.67 15.60
CA HIS A 50 1.58 18.27 16.54
C HIS A 50 2.08 17.12 17.43
#